data_AF-A0AAV2QE34-F1
#
_entry.id   AF-A0AAV2QE34-F1
#
_cell.length_a   1.000
_cell.length_b   1.000
_cell.length_c   1.000
_cell.angle_alpha   90.00
_cell.angle_beta   90.00
_cell.angle_gamma   90.00
#
_symmetry.space_group_name_H-M   'P 1'
#
loop_
_entity.id
_entity.type
_entity.pdbx_description
1 polymer ?
#
loop_
_entity_poly.entity_id
_entity_poly.type
_entity_poly.pdbx_seq_one_letter_code
_entity_poly.pdbx_strand_id
1 'polypeptide(L)'
;MGNRLRAWVALLLVAQLSGWAAAYSRGAPDSACSSMTPGHGQASQSSTSPFSLTPSSVSVEPGQRMLVTLESTTGSDRFMGFLIQARDAETDQVVGTFFTTDHKYLTCGPGFN
;
A
#
# COMPACT_ATOMS: atom_id res chain seq x y z
N MET A 1 -24.77 -16.80 -41.60
CA MET A 1 -24.94 -17.39 -40.25
C MET A 1 -23.63 -17.48 -39.43
N GLY A 2 -22.50 -17.87 -40.03
CA GLY A 2 -21.26 -18.21 -39.27
C GLY A 2 -20.54 -17.07 -38.55
N ASN A 3 -20.49 -15.85 -39.10
CA ASN A 3 -19.76 -14.74 -38.46
C ASN A 3 -20.41 -14.25 -37.16
N ARG A 4 -21.74 -14.30 -37.07
CA ARG A 4 -22.45 -13.90 -35.85
C ARG A 4 -22.17 -14.90 -34.73
N LEU A 5 -22.28 -16.20 -35.00
CA LEU A 5 -22.00 -17.26 -34.02
C LEU A 5 -20.55 -17.19 -33.51
N ARG A 6 -19.57 -16.94 -34.39
CA ARG A 6 -18.16 -16.74 -34.01
C ARG A 6 -17.96 -15.52 -33.10
N ALA A 7 -18.65 -14.41 -33.39
CA ALA A 7 -18.60 -13.22 -32.55
C ALA A 7 -19.21 -13.45 -31.16
N TRP A 8 -20.33 -14.16 -31.07
CA TRP A 8 -20.95 -14.52 -29.78
C TRP A 8 -20.07 -15.46 -28.95
N VAL A 9 -19.46 -16.46 -29.58
CA VAL A 9 -18.52 -17.36 -28.91
C VAL A 9 -17.30 -16.60 -28.39
N ALA A 10 -16.75 -15.68 -29.20
CA ALA A 10 -15.64 -14.82 -28.76
C ALA A 10 -16.04 -13.92 -27.58
N LEU A 11 -17.24 -13.33 -27.61
CA LEU A 11 -17.74 -12.47 -26.54
C LEU A 11 -17.92 -13.24 -25.21
N LEU A 12 -18.44 -14.46 -25.28
CA LEU A 12 -18.63 -15.33 -24.12
C LEU A 12 -17.28 -15.76 -23.52
N LEU A 13 -16.28 -16.08 -24.36
CA LEU A 13 -14.94 -16.42 -23.88
C LEU A 13 -14.26 -15.23 -23.18
N VAL A 14 -14.39 -14.01 -23.71
CA VAL A 14 -13.85 -12.79 -23.07
C VAL A 14 -14.54 -12.51 -21.73
N ALA A 15 -15.86 -12.70 -21.65
CA ALA A 15 -16.63 -12.51 -20.42
C ALA A 15 -16.30 -13.56 -19.34
N GLN A 16 -15.94 -14.79 -19.72
CA GLN A 16 -15.50 -15.82 -18.78
C GLN A 16 -14.07 -15.58 -18.28
N LEU A 17 -13.21 -14.97 -19.09
CA LEU A 17 -11.82 -14.64 -18.72
C LEU A 17 -11.72 -13.38 -17.85
N SER A 18 -12.67 -12.45 -17.93
CA SER A 18 -12.67 -11.23 -17.09
C SER A 18 -12.99 -11.49 -15.61
N GLY A 19 -13.60 -12.64 -15.27
CA GLY A 19 -13.88 -13.04 -13.90
C GLY A 19 -12.66 -13.42 -13.06
N TRP A 20 -11.48 -13.55 -13.68
CA TRP A 20 -10.22 -13.93 -13.03
C TRP A 20 -9.22 -12.78 -12.89
N ALA A 21 -9.62 -11.56 -13.27
CA ALA A 21 -8.88 -10.35 -12.93
C ALA A 21 -9.34 -9.86 -11.54
N ALA A 22 -9.07 -10.65 -10.50
CA ALA A 22 -9.16 -10.17 -9.13
C ALA A 22 -8.03 -9.17 -8.90
N ALA A 23 -8.21 -7.92 -9.34
CA ALA A 23 -7.44 -6.82 -8.80
C ALA A 23 -7.69 -6.84 -7.28
N TYR A 24 -6.68 -7.19 -6.48
CA TYR A 24 -6.82 -7.31 -5.04
C TYR A 24 -7.14 -5.93 -4.44
N SER A 25 -8.43 -5.55 -4.41
CA SER A 25 -8.94 -4.32 -3.76
C SER A 25 -8.72 -4.33 -2.23
N ARG A 26 -8.24 -5.46 -1.69
CA ARG A 26 -8.00 -5.65 -0.26
C ARG A 26 -6.75 -4.93 0.25
N GLY A 27 -5.85 -4.46 -0.63
CA GLY A 27 -4.57 -3.87 -0.21
C GLY A 27 -3.54 -4.94 0.15
N ALA A 28 -2.45 -4.55 0.81
CA ALA A 28 -1.43 -5.49 1.29
C ALA A 28 -2.02 -6.42 2.37
N PRO A 29 -1.59 -7.69 2.44
CA PRO A 29 -1.98 -8.59 3.53
C PRO A 29 -1.21 -8.28 4.82
N ASP A 30 -1.75 -8.67 5.98
CA ASP A 30 -1.06 -8.52 7.28
C ASP A 30 0.29 -9.25 7.34
N SER A 31 0.50 -10.27 6.51
CA SER A 31 1.82 -10.92 6.38
C SER A 31 2.91 -9.97 5.85
N ALA A 32 2.54 -8.84 5.25
CA ALA A 32 3.49 -7.81 4.83
C ALA A 32 4.11 -7.02 5.99
N CYS A 33 3.54 -7.12 7.20
CA CYS A 33 4.03 -6.43 8.40
C CYS A 33 5.43 -6.87 8.82
N SER A 34 5.82 -8.12 8.52
CA SER A 34 7.12 -8.65 8.92
C SER A 34 8.25 -8.15 8.02
N SER A 35 8.03 -8.14 6.70
CA SER A 35 9.04 -7.73 5.72
C SER A 35 9.02 -6.24 5.44
N MET A 36 7.87 -5.58 5.60
CA MET A 36 7.62 -4.22 5.11
C MET A 36 7.95 -4.04 3.62
N THR A 37 7.91 -5.14 2.86
CA THR A 37 8.29 -5.16 1.43
C THR A 37 7.05 -5.23 0.54
N PRO A 38 6.81 -4.24 -0.33
CA PRO A 38 5.74 -4.29 -1.31
C PRO A 38 5.93 -5.44 -2.32
N GLY A 39 4.85 -6.16 -2.62
CA GLY A 39 4.86 -7.35 -3.49
C GLY A 39 4.83 -7.07 -5.00
N HIS A 40 5.31 -5.90 -5.46
CA HIS A 40 5.23 -5.51 -6.88
C HIS A 40 6.41 -5.98 -7.74
N GLY A 41 7.23 -6.90 -7.24
CA GLY A 41 8.27 -7.60 -8.01
C GLY A 41 9.47 -6.73 -8.42
N GLN A 42 9.60 -5.52 -7.86
CA GLN A 42 10.73 -4.65 -8.10
C GLN A 42 11.78 -4.79 -7.01
N ALA A 43 13.05 -4.66 -7.40
CA ALA A 43 14.15 -4.60 -6.47
C ALA A 43 14.10 -3.31 -5.63
N SER A 44 14.64 -3.36 -4.42
CA SER A 44 14.82 -2.17 -3.58
C SER A 44 15.65 -1.12 -4.31
N GLN A 45 15.18 0.11 -4.32
CA GLN A 45 15.91 1.23 -4.90
C GLN A 45 17.20 1.53 -4.11
N SER A 46 18.29 1.80 -4.81
CA SER A 46 19.60 2.18 -4.24
C SER A 46 19.96 3.65 -4.45
N SER A 47 19.27 4.35 -5.36
CA SER A 47 19.39 5.79 -5.55
C SER A 47 18.50 6.55 -4.56
N THR A 48 18.68 7.88 -4.49
CA THR A 48 17.82 8.75 -3.68
C THR A 48 16.34 8.56 -4.03
N SER A 49 15.51 8.36 -3.01
CA SER A 49 14.05 8.23 -3.17
C SER A 49 13.46 9.49 -3.83
N PRO A 50 12.57 9.33 -4.83
CA PRO A 50 11.81 10.45 -5.40
C PRO A 50 10.64 10.91 -4.49
N PHE A 51 10.48 10.28 -3.33
CA PHE A 51 9.45 10.61 -2.33
C PHE A 51 10.07 10.98 -0.99
N SER A 52 9.45 11.94 -0.29
CA SER A 52 9.79 12.36 1.07
C SER A 52 8.74 11.87 2.06
N LEU A 53 9.19 11.53 3.27
CA LEU A 53 8.34 11.23 4.43
C LEU A 53 8.65 12.24 5.53
N THR A 54 7.74 13.19 5.75
CA THR A 54 8.01 14.34 6.62
C THR A 54 7.00 14.41 7.76
N PRO A 55 7.44 14.38 9.02
CA PRO A 55 6.57 14.66 10.15
C PRO A 55 6.33 16.17 10.30
N SER A 56 5.15 16.56 10.80
CA SER A 56 4.83 17.97 11.10
C SER A 56 5.53 18.51 12.36
N SER A 57 6.12 17.63 13.18
CA SER A 57 6.88 17.98 14.39
C SER A 57 8.01 16.98 14.61
N VAL A 58 9.09 17.43 15.24
CA VAL A 58 10.24 16.57 15.61
C VAL A 58 10.07 15.87 16.97
N SER A 59 9.04 16.26 17.72
CA SER A 59 8.68 15.66 19.01
C SER A 59 7.16 15.53 19.13
N VAL A 60 6.73 14.52 19.88
CA VAL A 60 5.32 14.25 20.20
C VAL A 60 5.24 13.79 21.64
N GLU A 61 4.32 14.35 22.41
CA GLU A 61 4.04 13.88 23.77
C GLU A 61 3.04 12.71 23.76
N PRO A 62 2.98 11.89 24.83
CA PRO A 62 1.98 10.84 24.94
C PRO A 62 0.55 11.37 24.72
N GLY A 63 -0.16 10.77 23.78
CA GLY A 63 -1.54 11.14 23.42
C GLY A 63 -1.66 12.31 22.43
N GLN A 64 -0.57 13.02 22.12
CA GLN A 64 -0.57 14.00 21.03
C GLN A 64 -0.55 13.31 19.67
N ARG A 65 -1.05 14.04 18.67
CA ARG A 65 -1.07 13.60 17.27
C ARG A 65 -0.13 14.47 16.47
N MET A 66 0.54 13.86 15.50
CA MET A 66 1.37 14.54 14.52
C MET A 66 0.95 14.10 13.12
N LEU A 67 1.01 15.01 12.15
CA LEU A 67 0.76 14.68 10.76
C LEU A 67 2.04 14.13 10.14
N VAL A 68 1.91 13.07 9.36
CA VAL A 68 3.01 12.50 8.56
C VAL A 68 2.62 12.59 7.10
N THR A 69 3.44 13.27 6.31
CA THR A 69 3.18 13.49 4.88
C THR A 69 4.14 12.64 4.05
N LEU A 70 3.58 11.82 3.16
CA LEU A 70 4.32 11.10 2.12
C LEU A 70 3.99 11.72 0.76
N GLU A 71 4.97 12.30 0.09
CA GLU A 71 4.74 13.01 -1.18
C GLU A 71 5.91 12.91 -2.15
N SER A 72 5.65 13.22 -3.44
CA SER A 72 6.70 13.32 -4.45
C SER A 72 7.50 14.60 -4.23
N THR A 73 8.83 14.50 -4.29
CA THR A 73 9.73 15.65 -4.16
C THR A 73 9.68 16.59 -5.36
N THR A 74 9.25 16.09 -6.52
CA THR A 74 9.12 16.83 -7.78
C THR A 74 7.68 17.19 -8.13
N GLY A 75 6.70 16.56 -7.46
CA GLY A 75 5.27 16.68 -7.73
C GLY A 75 4.77 15.87 -8.94
N SER A 76 5.66 15.26 -9.72
CA SER A 76 5.30 14.47 -10.91
C SER A 76 5.25 12.97 -10.68
N ASP A 77 6.03 12.47 -9.72
CA ASP A 77 6.15 11.03 -9.46
C ASP A 77 4.94 10.50 -8.69
N ARG A 78 4.58 9.24 -8.96
CA ARG A 78 3.44 8.57 -8.33
C ARG A 78 3.84 7.19 -7.84
N PHE A 79 3.42 6.83 -6.63
CA PHE A 79 3.49 5.46 -6.13
C PHE A 79 2.15 4.74 -6.35
N MET A 80 2.17 3.42 -6.50
CA MET A 80 0.95 2.60 -6.59
C MET A 80 0.32 2.35 -5.22
N GLY A 81 1.13 2.37 -4.17
CA GLY A 81 0.76 2.14 -2.78
C GLY A 81 1.97 2.28 -1.88
N PHE A 82 1.76 2.19 -0.57
CA PHE A 82 2.83 2.32 0.42
C PHE A 82 2.55 1.42 1.63
N LEU A 83 3.61 1.14 2.37
CA LEU A 83 3.58 0.58 3.72
C LEU A 83 4.30 1.58 4.62
N ILE A 84 3.69 1.96 5.74
CA ILE A 84 4.31 2.83 6.74
C ILE A 84 4.14 2.18 8.11
N GLN A 85 5.21 2.21 8.89
CA GLN A 85 5.24 1.71 10.26
C GLN A 85 6.10 2.65 11.10
N ALA A 86 5.63 2.99 12.29
CA ALA A 86 6.43 3.70 13.27
C ALA A 86 7.12 2.66 14.17
N ARG A 87 8.42 2.84 14.39
CA ARG A 87 9.24 1.95 15.20
C ARG A 87 10.03 2.74 16.22
N ASP A 88 10.19 2.15 17.40
CA ASP A 88 11.12 2.61 18.40
C ASP A 88 12.56 2.43 17.91
N ALA A 89 13.37 3.47 17.98
CA ALA A 89 14.72 3.49 17.39
C ALA A 89 15.72 2.58 18.12
N GLU A 90 15.47 2.25 19.39
CA GLU A 90 16.38 1.43 20.20
C GLU A 90 15.98 -0.05 20.17
N THR A 91 14.68 -0.34 20.21
CA THR A 91 14.13 -1.69 20.37
C THR A 91 13.54 -2.28 19.09
N ASP A 92 13.42 -1.48 18.02
CA ASP A 92 12.78 -1.83 16.74
C ASP A 92 11.32 -2.29 16.89
N GLN A 93 10.72 -2.08 18.07
CA GLN A 93 9.34 -2.44 18.33
C GLN A 93 8.38 -1.49 17.61
N VAL A 94 7.27 -2.03 17.12
CA VAL A 94 6.19 -1.24 16.52
C VAL A 94 5.52 -0.40 17.59
N VAL A 95 5.42 0.91 17.36
CA VAL A 95 4.86 1.87 18.34
C VAL A 95 3.81 2.78 17.72
N GLY A 96 2.98 3.37 18.58
CA GLY A 96 1.99 4.37 18.19
C GLY A 96 0.80 3.79 17.43
N THR A 97 0.01 4.69 16.82
CA THR A 97 -1.19 4.32 16.05
C THR A 97 -1.42 5.36 14.97
N PHE A 98 -1.67 4.90 13.74
CA PHE A 98 -2.06 5.78 12.65
C PHE A 98 -3.57 6.05 12.67
N PHE A 99 -3.96 7.25 12.23
CA PHE A 99 -5.34 7.64 12.01
C PHE A 99 -5.48 8.15 10.57
N THR A 100 -6.36 7.55 9.78
CA THR A 100 -6.61 7.89 8.38
C THR A 100 -8.03 7.49 7.96
N THR A 101 -8.58 8.23 7.00
CA THR A 101 -9.83 7.91 6.29
C THR A 101 -9.59 7.42 4.87
N ASP A 102 -8.37 7.59 4.34
CA ASP A 102 -8.08 7.49 2.92
C ASP A 102 -7.20 6.28 2.59
N HIS A 103 -6.73 5.56 3.62
CA HIS A 103 -5.84 4.41 3.51
C HIS A 103 -6.31 3.26 4.41
N LYS A 104 -5.70 2.08 4.24
CA LYS A 104 -6.04 0.88 5.02
C LYS A 104 -4.95 0.58 6.04
N TYR A 105 -5.39 0.26 7.26
CA TYR A 105 -4.49 -0.25 8.29
C TYR A 105 -4.08 -1.69 8.00
N LEU A 106 -2.89 -2.04 8.46
CA LEU A 106 -2.44 -3.41 8.61
C LEU A 106 -2.32 -3.73 10.10
N THR A 107 -2.60 -4.98 10.44
CA THR A 107 -2.59 -5.46 11.82
C THR A 107 -1.19 -5.95 12.20
N CYS A 108 -0.23 -5.03 12.31
CA CYS A 108 1.20 -5.36 12.42
C CYS A 108 1.73 -5.61 13.83
N GLY A 109 0.88 -5.63 14.86
CA GLY A 109 1.33 -5.78 16.24
C GLY A 109 0.23 -6.27 17.20
N PRO A 110 0.60 -6.69 18.41
CA PRO A 110 -0.36 -7.14 19.42
C PRO A 110 -1.25 -5.96 19.83
N GLY A 111 -2.57 -6.13 19.72
CA GLY A 111 -3.55 -5.15 20.24
C GLY A 111 -4.39 -4.40 19.20
N PHE A 112 -4.31 -4.75 17.92
CA PHE A 112 -5.32 -4.32 16.94
C PHE A 112 -6.17 -5.55 16.55
N ASN A 113 -7.41 -5.58 17.04
CA ASN A 113 -8.51 -6.43 16.57
C ASN A 113 -9.68 -5.50 16.24
#